data_AF-A0A2V1NV72-F1
#
_entry.id   AF-A0A2V1NV72-F1
#
_cell.length_a   1.000
_cell.length_b   1.000
_cell.length_c   1.000
_cell.angle_alpha   90.00
_cell.angle_beta   90.00
_cell.angle_gamma   90.00
#
_symmetry.space_group_name_H-M   'P 1'
#
loop_
_entity.id
_entity.type
_entity.pdbx_description
1 polymer ?
#
loop_
_entity_poly.entity_id
_entity_poly.type
_entity_poly.pdbx_seq_one_letter_code
_entity_poly.pdbx_strand_id
1 'polypeptide(L)'
;MAVQSRTAPAMPGGNPVKRGADMSVPTTTALAHLYDDLFLNGGFTIMTRPDGSTYVPTRGYAVSTTPAPHTLPATAPYDAFADLVRDITGAHGNVNGLGGWLHDGVIYIDPVEIIPDRRAATAAGLRRRQLAILDLTTGTEITL
;
A
#
# COMPACT_ATOMS: atom_id res chain seq x y z
N MET A 1 22.16 -49.04 43.73
CA MET A 1 22.64 -47.85 43.00
C MET A 1 21.69 -47.58 41.85
N ALA A 2 20.81 -46.60 42.00
CA ALA A 2 19.84 -46.19 40.98
C ALA A 2 20.16 -44.73 40.59
N VAL A 3 20.44 -44.51 39.30
CA VAL A 3 20.70 -43.19 38.72
C VAL A 3 19.36 -42.49 38.53
N GLN A 4 19.09 -41.46 39.33
CA GLN A 4 17.95 -40.56 39.13
C GLN A 4 18.27 -39.57 38.00
N SER A 5 17.57 -39.74 36.88
CA SER A 5 17.55 -38.81 35.75
C SER A 5 17.04 -37.45 36.18
N ARG A 6 17.86 -36.40 36.00
CA ARG A 6 17.47 -35.01 36.20
C ARG A 6 16.56 -34.57 35.06
N THR A 7 15.32 -34.25 35.39
CA THR A 7 14.34 -33.57 34.56
C THR A 7 14.90 -32.20 34.14
N ALA A 8 14.93 -31.92 32.83
CA ALA A 8 15.23 -30.60 32.32
C ALA A 8 14.08 -29.63 32.69
N PRO A 9 14.38 -28.35 33.02
CA PRO A 9 13.33 -27.37 33.30
C PRO A 9 12.56 -27.06 32.00
N ALA A 10 11.24 -26.99 32.14
CA ALA A 10 10.36 -26.49 31.09
C ALA A 10 10.77 -25.06 30.71
N MET A 11 11.13 -24.86 29.44
CA MET A 11 11.36 -23.53 28.89
C MET A 11 10.04 -22.74 28.99
N PRO A 12 10.07 -21.48 29.48
CA PRO A 12 8.87 -20.67 29.56
C PRO A 12 8.33 -20.44 28.14
N GLY A 13 7.04 -20.70 27.99
CA GLY A 13 6.28 -20.52 26.76
C GLY A 13 6.62 -19.17 26.13
N GLY A 14 7.25 -19.22 24.96
CA GLY A 14 7.40 -18.07 24.11
C GLY A 14 6.01 -17.55 23.81
N ASN A 15 5.67 -16.43 24.44
CA ASN A 15 4.55 -15.60 24.04
C ASN A 15 4.70 -15.41 22.52
N PRO A 16 3.71 -15.76 21.68
CA PRO A 16 3.80 -15.39 20.29
C PRO A 16 3.92 -13.87 20.29
N VAL A 17 5.09 -13.38 19.87
CA VAL A 17 5.25 -11.97 19.50
C VAL A 17 4.08 -11.71 18.58
N LYS A 18 3.15 -10.84 18.99
CA LYS A 18 2.20 -10.23 18.06
C LYS A 18 3.08 -9.55 17.02
N ARG A 19 3.37 -10.25 15.93
CA ARG A 19 3.89 -9.65 14.71
C ARG A 19 2.93 -8.49 14.44
N GLY A 20 3.49 -7.34 14.08
CA GLY A 20 2.75 -6.09 13.90
C GLY A 20 1.46 -6.34 13.13
N ALA A 21 0.42 -5.57 13.46
CA ALA A 21 -0.92 -5.64 12.87
C ALA A 21 -0.88 -6.29 11.48
N ASP A 22 -1.54 -7.46 11.32
CA ASP A 22 -1.61 -8.16 10.04
C ASP A 22 -1.99 -7.15 8.96
N MET A 23 -0.99 -6.79 8.16
CA MET A 23 -1.10 -5.80 7.10
C MET A 23 -1.96 -6.44 6.03
N SER A 24 -3.07 -5.82 5.69
CA SER A 24 -4.04 -6.50 4.85
C SER A 24 -3.80 -6.15 3.40
N VAL A 25 -3.40 -7.17 2.64
CA VAL A 25 -3.54 -7.19 1.20
C VAL A 25 -5.02 -6.91 0.84
N PRO A 26 -5.30 -6.03 -0.15
CA PRO A 26 -6.66 -5.83 -0.63
C PRO A 26 -7.33 -7.16 -0.99
N THR A 27 -8.60 -7.33 -0.59
CA THR A 27 -9.37 -8.53 -0.96
C THR A 27 -9.49 -8.67 -2.47
N THR A 28 -9.77 -9.88 -2.98
CA THR A 28 -9.99 -10.10 -4.43
C THR A 28 -11.09 -9.20 -5.00
N THR A 29 -12.17 -8.98 -4.24
CA THR A 29 -13.23 -8.04 -4.63
C THR A 29 -12.72 -6.61 -4.72
N ALA A 30 -11.92 -6.17 -3.76
CA ALA A 30 -11.31 -4.84 -3.81
C ALA A 30 -10.36 -4.71 -5.01
N LEU A 31 -9.53 -5.71 -5.29
CA LEU A 31 -8.63 -5.72 -6.46
C LEU A 31 -9.39 -5.60 -7.78
N ALA A 32 -10.51 -6.31 -7.93
CA ALA A 32 -11.34 -6.21 -9.13
C ALA A 32 -11.87 -4.79 -9.33
N HIS A 33 -12.37 -4.15 -8.26
CA HIS A 33 -12.83 -2.76 -8.34
C HIS A 33 -11.71 -1.77 -8.68
N LEU A 34 -10.51 -1.94 -8.12
CA LEU A 34 -9.35 -1.09 -8.46
C LEU A 34 -8.94 -1.25 -9.92
N TYR A 35 -9.00 -2.48 -10.45
CA TYR A 35 -8.73 -2.74 -11.85
C TYR A 35 -9.76 -2.04 -12.74
N ASP A 36 -11.05 -2.13 -12.43
CA ASP A 36 -12.10 -1.42 -13.16
C ASP A 36 -11.90 0.11 -13.10
N ASP A 37 -11.58 0.66 -11.92
CA ASP A 37 -11.34 2.10 -11.73
C ASP A 37 -10.19 2.63 -12.60
N LEU A 38 -9.13 1.85 -12.81
CA LEU A 38 -8.04 2.24 -13.71
C LEU A 38 -8.53 2.50 -15.14
N PHE A 39 -9.42 1.66 -15.65
CA PHE A 39 -9.90 1.75 -17.04
C PHE A 39 -11.12 2.65 -17.21
N LEU A 40 -11.97 2.77 -16.18
CA LEU A 40 -13.17 3.60 -16.22
C LEU A 40 -12.90 5.05 -15.81
N ASN A 41 -12.05 5.25 -14.81
CA ASN A 41 -11.80 6.55 -14.18
C ASN A 41 -10.37 7.06 -14.40
N GLY A 42 -9.50 6.26 -15.02
CA GLY A 42 -8.09 6.60 -15.30
C GLY A 42 -7.15 6.39 -14.12
N GLY A 43 -7.67 6.01 -12.94
CA GLY A 43 -6.87 5.86 -11.73
C GLY A 43 -7.68 5.68 -10.46
N PHE A 44 -6.97 5.45 -9.36
CA PHE A 44 -7.53 5.35 -8.02
C PHE A 44 -6.55 5.89 -6.98
N THR A 45 -7.09 6.25 -5.82
CA THR A 45 -6.31 6.39 -4.59
C THR A 45 -7.13 5.75 -3.47
N ILE A 46 -6.55 4.77 -2.79
CA ILE A 46 -7.21 4.03 -1.72
C ILE A 46 -6.35 3.90 -0.49
N MET A 47 -7.03 3.66 0.62
CA MET A 47 -6.46 3.19 1.87
C MET A 47 -7.02 1.80 2.17
N THR A 48 -6.17 0.92 2.69
CA THR A 48 -6.54 -0.44 3.06
C THR A 48 -6.72 -0.55 4.58
N ARG A 49 -7.81 -1.18 5.00
CA ARG A 49 -8.10 -1.48 6.41
C ARG A 49 -7.43 -2.79 6.84
N PRO A 50 -7.29 -3.04 8.16
CA PRO A 50 -6.78 -4.30 8.69
C PRO A 50 -7.62 -5.57 8.38
N ASP A 51 -8.76 -5.42 7.70
CA ASP A 51 -9.56 -6.55 7.19
C ASP A 51 -9.40 -6.75 5.67
N GLY A 52 -8.54 -5.97 5.01
CA GLY A 52 -8.30 -6.01 3.56
C GLY A 52 -9.35 -5.27 2.73
N SER A 53 -10.38 -4.70 3.36
CA SER A 53 -11.29 -3.79 2.67
C SER A 53 -10.59 -2.47 2.34
N THR A 54 -10.99 -1.84 1.24
CA THR A 54 -10.44 -0.55 0.81
C THR A 54 -11.45 0.57 1.04
N TYR A 55 -10.96 1.81 1.09
CA TYR A 55 -11.78 3.01 1.03
C TYR A 55 -11.03 4.13 0.34
N VAL A 56 -11.77 5.04 -0.29
CA VAL A 56 -11.22 6.23 -0.92
C VAL A 56 -11.08 7.34 0.13
N PRO A 57 -9.86 7.83 0.41
CA PRO A 57 -9.68 8.98 1.29
C PRO A 57 -10.11 10.27 0.57
N THR A 58 -10.85 11.15 1.26
CA THR A 58 -11.45 12.36 0.67
C THR A 58 -10.81 13.67 1.15
N ARG A 59 -9.77 13.56 2.00
CA ARG A 59 -9.08 14.71 2.61
C ARG A 59 -7.60 14.43 2.80
N GLY A 60 -6.83 15.51 2.86
CA GLY A 60 -5.37 15.46 2.96
C GLY A 60 -4.73 15.34 1.59
N TYR A 61 -3.45 14.98 1.60
CA TYR A 61 -2.61 14.94 0.42
C TYR A 61 -1.98 13.56 0.28
N ALA A 62 -2.22 12.88 -0.85
CA ALA A 62 -1.55 11.62 -1.14
C ALA A 62 -0.15 11.90 -1.67
N VAL A 63 0.84 11.25 -1.05
CA VAL A 63 2.25 11.39 -1.39
C VAL A 63 2.82 9.99 -1.59
N SER A 64 3.35 9.72 -2.78
CA SER A 64 4.06 8.46 -3.03
C SER A 64 5.25 8.31 -2.08
N THR A 65 5.44 7.08 -1.60
CA THR A 65 6.49 6.74 -0.64
C THR A 65 7.71 6.12 -1.33
N THR A 66 7.64 5.87 -2.63
CA THR A 66 8.73 5.36 -3.46
C THR A 66 9.16 6.41 -4.48
N PRO A 67 10.47 6.57 -4.75
CA PRO A 67 10.96 7.48 -5.80
C PRO A 67 10.71 6.97 -7.22
N ALA A 68 10.37 5.68 -7.38
CA ALA A 68 10.13 5.07 -8.68
C ALA A 68 8.81 4.28 -8.64
N PRO A 69 7.88 4.54 -9.58
CA PRO A 69 6.62 3.84 -9.59
C PRO A 69 6.76 2.41 -10.07
N HIS A 70 5.87 1.55 -9.59
CA HIS A 70 5.77 0.20 -10.12
C HIS A 70 4.89 0.22 -11.36
N THR A 71 5.30 -0.49 -12.41
CA THR A 71 4.64 -0.39 -13.72
C THR A 71 4.27 -1.73 -14.29
N LEU A 72 3.16 -1.77 -15.01
CA LEU A 72 2.70 -2.93 -15.76
C LEU A 72 2.02 -2.46 -17.06
N PRO A 73 2.21 -3.12 -18.22
CA PRO A 73 1.49 -2.77 -19.43
C PRO A 73 -0.03 -2.88 -19.22
N ALA A 74 -0.81 -1.94 -19.74
CA ALA A 74 -2.29 -1.96 -19.63
C ALA A 74 -2.94 -3.17 -20.32
N THR A 75 -2.18 -3.86 -21.18
CA THR A 75 -2.59 -5.10 -21.83
C THR A 75 -2.30 -6.35 -20.98
N ALA A 76 -1.64 -6.22 -19.84
CA ALA A 76 -1.34 -7.38 -19.01
C ALA A 76 -2.63 -7.94 -18.38
N PRO A 77 -2.69 -9.25 -18.11
CA PRO A 77 -3.86 -9.86 -17.52
C PRO A 77 -4.12 -9.35 -16.10
N TYR A 78 -5.38 -9.40 -15.68
CA TYR A 78 -5.81 -9.05 -14.33
C TYR A 78 -4.96 -9.70 -13.24
N ASP A 79 -4.57 -10.97 -13.41
CA ASP A 79 -3.76 -11.68 -12.41
C ASP A 79 -2.40 -11.02 -12.19
N ALA A 80 -1.77 -10.49 -13.24
CA ALA A 80 -0.49 -9.78 -13.12
C ALA A 80 -0.65 -8.43 -12.41
N PHE A 81 -1.77 -7.73 -12.62
CA PHE A 81 -2.12 -6.54 -11.82
C PHE A 81 -2.34 -6.90 -10.35
N ALA A 82 -3.12 -7.95 -10.08
CA ALA A 82 -3.41 -8.40 -8.73
C ALA A 82 -2.12 -8.80 -7.98
N ASP A 83 -1.23 -9.54 -8.62
CA ASP A 83 0.06 -9.92 -8.05
C ASP A 83 0.95 -8.72 -7.77
N LEU A 84 1.01 -7.75 -8.70
CA LEU A 84 1.75 -6.51 -8.46
C LEU A 84 1.24 -5.74 -7.23
N VAL A 85 -0.09 -5.61 -7.08
CA VAL A 85 -0.68 -4.95 -5.90
C VAL A 85 -0.33 -5.70 -4.62
N ARG A 86 -0.34 -7.03 -4.63
CA ARG A 86 0.06 -7.86 -3.48
C ARG A 86 1.52 -7.64 -3.13
N ASP A 87 2.40 -7.62 -4.12
CA ASP A 87 3.83 -7.43 -3.94
C ASP A 87 4.14 -6.05 -3.35
N ILE A 88 3.53 -4.99 -3.88
CA ILE A 88 3.70 -3.62 -3.35
C ILE A 88 3.20 -3.55 -1.91
N THR A 89 2.02 -4.11 -1.63
CA THR A 89 1.45 -4.11 -0.28
C THR A 89 2.32 -4.90 0.70
N GLY A 90 2.90 -6.02 0.26
CA GLY A 90 3.82 -6.83 1.06
C GLY A 90 5.16 -6.13 1.32
N ALA A 91 5.72 -5.45 0.32
CA ALA A 91 7.02 -4.77 0.41
C ALA A 91 6.95 -3.43 1.16
N HIS A 92 5.83 -2.71 1.05
CA HIS A 92 5.63 -1.37 1.59
C HIS A 92 4.58 -1.33 2.70
N GLY A 93 4.33 -2.46 3.39
CA GLY A 93 3.20 -2.62 4.32
C GLY A 93 3.15 -1.67 5.53
N ASN A 94 4.18 -0.86 5.76
CA ASN A 94 4.10 0.30 6.67
C ASN A 94 3.22 1.45 6.11
N VAL A 95 2.86 1.38 4.84
CA VAL A 95 2.09 2.36 4.09
C VAL A 95 0.75 1.70 3.73
N ASN A 96 -0.33 2.13 4.39
CA ASN A 96 -1.66 1.54 4.23
C ASN A 96 -2.41 2.04 2.99
N GLY A 97 -1.72 2.59 1.98
CA GLY A 97 -2.37 3.26 0.86
C GLY A 97 -1.72 2.92 -0.48
N LEU A 98 -2.55 2.91 -1.52
CA LEU A 98 -2.12 2.74 -2.91
C LEU A 98 -2.72 3.85 -3.77
N GLY A 99 -1.89 4.42 -4.64
CA GLY A 99 -2.32 5.23 -5.77
C GLY A 99 -2.04 4.46 -7.05
N GLY A 100 -2.97 4.51 -8.00
CA GLY A 100 -2.77 3.90 -9.32
C GLY A 100 -3.29 4.82 -10.41
N TRP A 101 -2.63 4.85 -11.56
CA TRP A 101 -3.09 5.60 -12.72
C TRP A 101 -2.71 4.92 -14.02
N LEU A 102 -3.50 5.19 -15.06
CA LEU A 102 -3.27 4.71 -16.42
C LEU A 102 -2.78 5.89 -17.28
N HIS A 103 -1.61 5.75 -17.89
CA HIS A 103 -1.08 6.74 -18.81
C HIS A 103 -0.30 6.07 -19.95
N ASP A 104 -0.59 6.45 -21.19
CA ASP A 104 0.07 5.94 -22.41
C ASP A 104 0.16 4.40 -22.48
N GLY A 105 -0.91 3.71 -22.06
CA GLY A 105 -0.98 2.25 -22.09
C GLY A 105 -0.13 1.57 -21.01
N VAL A 106 0.32 2.31 -20.00
CA VAL A 106 1.05 1.81 -18.83
C VAL A 106 0.24 2.08 -17.57
N ILE A 107 0.04 1.04 -16.77
CA ILE A 107 -0.51 1.14 -15.42
C ILE A 107 0.67 1.42 -14.49
N TYR A 108 0.54 2.46 -13.70
CA TYR A 108 1.47 2.84 -12.64
C TYR A 108 0.80 2.62 -11.29
N ILE A 109 1.52 2.07 -10.31
CA ILE A 109 1.03 1.81 -8.97
C ILE A 109 2.09 2.18 -7.93
N ASP A 110 1.68 3.01 -6.98
CA ASP A 110 2.54 3.53 -5.93
C ASP A 110 1.98 3.26 -4.54
N PRO A 111 2.81 2.86 -3.57
CA PRO A 111 2.47 2.97 -2.16
C PRO A 111 2.40 4.45 -1.76
N VAL A 112 1.26 4.90 -1.23
CA VAL A 112 1.01 6.30 -0.88
C VAL A 112 0.72 6.49 0.60
N GLU A 113 1.23 7.57 1.15
CA GLU A 113 0.90 8.07 2.48
C GLU A 113 -0.06 9.26 2.36
N ILE A 114 -1.09 9.32 3.20
CA ILE A 114 -1.98 10.48 3.29
C ILE A 114 -1.49 11.40 4.39
N ILE A 115 -1.03 12.58 4.00
CA ILE A 115 -0.53 13.61 4.91
C ILE A 115 -1.58 14.72 5.01
N PRO A 116 -2.15 15.02 6.20
CA PRO A 116 -3.25 15.98 6.31
C PRO A 116 -2.86 17.44 5.98
N ASP A 117 -1.62 17.83 6.26
CA ASP A 117 -1.13 19.19 6.07
C ASP A 117 -0.38 19.33 4.74
N ARG A 118 -0.74 20.36 3.96
CA ARG A 118 -0.16 20.61 2.63
C ARG A 118 1.34 20.83 2.70
N ARG A 119 1.81 21.62 3.67
CA ARG A 119 3.24 21.99 3.75
C ARG A 119 4.08 20.77 4.11
N ALA A 120 3.61 19.95 5.05
CA ALA A 120 4.24 18.68 5.39
C ALA A 120 4.24 17.71 4.21
N ALA A 121 3.14 17.64 3.44
CA ALA A 121 3.03 16.80 2.25
C ALA A 121 4.02 17.23 1.15
N THR A 122 4.09 18.53 0.84
CA THR A 122 5.07 19.10 -0.11
C THR A 122 6.50 18.79 0.34
N ALA A 123 6.82 19.01 1.62
CA ALA A 123 8.15 18.71 2.16
C ALA A 123 8.49 17.21 2.06
N ALA A 124 7.51 16.33 2.33
CA ALA A 124 7.68 14.89 2.18
C ALA A 124 7.90 14.49 0.72
N GLY A 125 7.10 15.03 -0.21
CA GLY A 125 7.23 14.75 -1.65
C GLY A 125 8.57 15.19 -2.21
N LEU A 126 9.02 16.42 -1.90
CA LEU A 126 10.34 16.92 -2.32
C LEU A 126 11.47 16.04 -1.79
N ARG A 127 11.43 15.69 -0.49
CA ARG A 127 12.41 14.78 0.12
C ARG A 127 12.43 13.40 -0.54
N ARG A 128 11.27 12.94 -0.99
CA ARG A 128 11.07 11.65 -1.68
C ARG A 128 11.24 11.75 -3.20
N ARG A 129 11.64 12.91 -3.72
CA ARG A 129 11.87 13.18 -5.16
C ARG A 129 10.62 12.96 -6.02
N GLN A 130 9.46 13.31 -5.48
CA GLN A 130 8.19 13.26 -6.21
C GLN A 130 8.04 14.48 -7.12
N LEU A 131 7.40 14.28 -8.27
CA LEU A 131 7.10 15.36 -9.22
C LEU A 131 5.82 16.12 -8.83
N ALA A 132 4.91 15.45 -8.12
CA ALA A 132 3.65 16.02 -7.66
C ALA A 132 3.13 15.31 -6.40
N ILE A 133 2.14 15.91 -5.75
CA ILE A 133 1.27 15.30 -4.74
C ILE A 133 -0.18 15.48 -5.16
N LEU A 134 -1.09 14.62 -4.70
CA LEU A 134 -2.51 14.74 -5.02
C LEU A 134 -3.28 15.36 -3.86
N ASP A 135 -3.99 16.46 -4.09
CA ASP A 135 -4.99 17.01 -3.16
C ASP A 135 -6.26 16.17 -3.24
N LEU A 136 -6.60 15.46 -2.17
CA LEU A 136 -7.74 14.54 -2.14
C LEU A 136 -9.08 15.24 -1.99
N THR A 137 -9.09 16.52 -1.61
CA THR A 137 -10.32 17.30 -1.50
C THR A 137 -10.75 17.84 -2.87
N THR A 138 -9.79 18.26 -3.70
CA THR A 138 -10.10 18.77 -5.05
C THR A 138 -9.86 17.74 -6.15
N GLY A 139 -9.21 16.62 -5.85
CA GLY A 139 -8.79 15.63 -6.84
C GLY A 139 -7.74 16.17 -7.80
N THR A 140 -6.93 17.14 -7.38
CA THR A 140 -6.00 17.88 -8.25
C THR A 140 -4.56 17.59 -7.89
N GLU A 141 -3.73 17.38 -8.90
CA GLU A 141 -2.29 17.29 -8.74
C GLU A 141 -1.66 18.66 -8.43
N ILE A 142 -0.71 18.66 -7.49
CA ILE A 142 0.09 19.81 -7.11
C ILE A 142 1.54 19.48 -7.45
N THR A 143 2.08 20.14 -8.48
CA THR A 143 3.49 20.02 -8.87
C THR A 143 4.43 20.51 -7.76
N LEU A 144 5.56 19.82 -7.59
CA LEU A 144 6.58 20.08 -6.56
C LEU A 144 7.87 20.68 -7.13
#